data_AF-T0Z1A4-F1
#
_entry.id   AF-T0Z1A4-F1
#
_cell.length_a   1.000
_cell.length_b   1.000
_cell.length_c   1.000
_cell.angle_alpha   90.00
_cell.angle_beta   90.00
_cell.angle_gamma   90.00
#
_symmetry.space_group_name_H-M   'P 1'
#
loop_
_entity.id
_entity.type
_entity.pdbx_description
1 polymer ?
#
loop_
_entity_poly.entity_id
_entity_poly.type
_entity_poly.pdbx_seq_one_letter_code
_entity_poly.pdbx_strand_id
1 'polypeptide(L)'
;MKYQKLLKLTKKRIGKAYRHIAKELSLNLKPTTPFSYIAQFCNKLDLDKQAIMQSEEIVRKSIEAGISSGKGPTGVAAASIYIASVLVGKPRTQKEIAKVSGVTEVTIRNRYKEISKVLNIPGLE
;
A
#
# COMPACT_ATOMS: atom_id res chain seq x y z
N MET A 1 -10.09 -11.45 10.53
CA MET A 1 -10.27 -10.99 11.93
C MET A 1 -11.19 -11.86 12.77
N LYS A 2 -12.09 -12.68 12.17
CA LYS A 2 -13.13 -13.45 12.88
C LYS A 2 -12.60 -14.33 14.04
N TYR A 3 -11.44 -14.98 13.88
CA TYR A 3 -10.89 -15.92 14.87
C TYR A 3 -9.82 -15.35 15.80
N GLN A 4 -9.30 -14.15 15.51
CA GLN A 4 -8.19 -13.57 16.26
C GLN A 4 -8.60 -13.22 17.71
N LYS A 5 -9.82 -12.70 17.86
CA LYS A 5 -10.39 -12.26 19.14
C LYS A 5 -10.80 -13.46 20.01
N LEU A 6 -11.30 -14.54 19.39
CA LEU A 6 -11.69 -15.78 20.05
C LEU A 6 -10.49 -16.54 20.64
N LEU A 7 -9.38 -16.59 19.89
CA LEU A 7 -8.18 -17.34 20.25
C LEU A 7 -7.14 -16.53 21.05
N LYS A 8 -7.44 -15.27 21.41
CA LYS A 8 -6.50 -14.33 22.07
C LYS A 8 -5.13 -14.26 21.36
N LEU A 9 -5.11 -14.33 20.02
CA LEU A 9 -3.87 -14.34 19.24
C LEU A 9 -3.48 -12.93 18.78
N THR A 10 -2.20 -12.61 18.86
CA THR A 10 -1.66 -11.36 18.29
C THR A 10 -1.31 -11.55 16.81
N LYS A 11 -1.40 -10.48 16.00
CA LYS A 11 -0.96 -10.49 14.59
C LYS A 11 0.47 -11.03 14.46
N LYS A 12 1.35 -10.70 15.41
CA LYS A 12 2.74 -11.16 15.46
C LYS A 12 2.85 -12.68 15.61
N ARG A 13 2.07 -13.29 16.52
CA ARG A 13 2.05 -14.76 16.71
C ARG A 13 1.51 -15.46 15.47
N ILE A 14 0.42 -14.95 14.89
CA ILE A 14 -0.16 -15.50 13.66
C ILE A 14 0.86 -15.45 12.52
N GLY A 15 1.52 -14.31 12.32
CA GLY A 15 2.53 -14.17 11.28
C GLY A 15 3.74 -15.11 11.47
N LYS A 16 4.16 -15.36 12.71
CA LYS A 16 5.25 -16.31 13.00
C LYS A 16 4.83 -17.76 12.69
N ALA A 17 3.66 -18.18 13.16
CA ALA A 17 3.14 -19.53 12.92
C ALA A 17 2.90 -19.76 11.43
N TYR A 18 2.28 -18.79 10.74
CA TYR A 18 2.05 -18.84 9.30
C TYR A 18 3.34 -19.05 8.49
N ARG A 19 4.40 -18.29 8.79
CA ARG A 19 5.70 -18.45 8.12
C ARG A 19 6.33 -19.82 8.39
N HIS A 20 6.17 -20.34 9.60
CA HIS A 20 6.71 -21.66 9.95
C HIS A 20 6.01 -22.77 9.16
N ILE A 21 4.67 -22.76 9.15
CA ILE A 21 3.85 -23.71 8.40
C ILE A 21 4.15 -23.63 6.91
N ALA A 22 4.22 -22.42 6.35
CA ALA A 22 4.53 -22.23 4.94
C ALA A 22 5.91 -22.77 4.54
N LYS A 23 6.90 -22.67 5.43
CA LYS A 23 8.24 -23.22 5.24
C LYS A 23 8.23 -24.75 5.31
N GLU A 24 7.58 -25.34 6.31
CA GLU A 24 7.47 -26.80 6.45
C GLU A 24 6.77 -27.45 5.26
N LEU A 25 5.70 -26.82 4.77
CA LEU A 25 4.92 -27.33 3.65
C LEU A 25 5.48 -26.94 2.27
N SER A 26 6.65 -26.29 2.20
CA SER A 26 7.26 -25.79 0.96
C SER A 26 6.29 -25.00 0.07
N LEU A 27 5.39 -24.22 0.69
CA LEU A 27 4.37 -23.49 -0.04
C LEU A 27 5.01 -22.34 -0.82
N ASN A 28 4.83 -22.31 -2.14
CA ASN A 28 5.23 -21.19 -2.98
C ASN A 28 4.25 -20.02 -2.82
N LEU A 29 4.42 -19.28 -1.72
CA LEU A 29 3.63 -18.08 -1.44
C LEU A 29 4.15 -16.92 -2.28
N LYS A 30 3.40 -16.57 -3.34
CA LYS A 30 3.70 -15.36 -4.12
C LYS A 30 3.70 -14.15 -3.20
N PRO A 31 4.77 -13.35 -3.15
CA PRO A 31 4.80 -12.15 -2.33
C PRO A 31 3.72 -11.18 -2.83
N THR A 32 2.97 -10.60 -1.89
CA THR A 32 1.94 -9.64 -2.25
C THR A 32 2.60 -8.36 -2.75
N THR A 33 2.31 -7.96 -3.98
CA THR A 33 2.87 -6.75 -4.60
C THR A 33 2.00 -5.53 -4.30
N PRO A 34 2.56 -4.30 -4.31
CA PRO A 34 1.75 -3.08 -4.18
C PRO A 34 0.61 -3.01 -5.20
N PHE A 35 0.84 -3.48 -6.43
CA PHE A 35 -0.14 -3.51 -7.52
C PHE A 35 -1.43 -4.24 -7.15
N SER A 36 -1.32 -5.36 -6.43
CA SER A 36 -2.49 -6.16 -6.01
C SER A 36 -3.47 -5.40 -5.10
N TYR A 37 -3.04 -4.31 -4.48
CA TYR A 37 -3.87 -3.50 -3.58
C TYR A 37 -4.53 -2.30 -4.28
N ILE A 38 -3.96 -1.80 -5.38
CA ILE A 38 -4.36 -0.52 -5.98
C ILE A 38 -5.83 -0.55 -6.40
N ALA A 39 -6.22 -1.51 -7.24
CA ALA A 39 -7.59 -1.61 -7.73
C ALA A 39 -8.61 -1.70 -6.58
N GLN A 40 -8.33 -2.54 -5.57
CA GLN A 40 -9.22 -2.69 -4.42
C GLN A 40 -9.37 -1.38 -3.63
N PHE A 41 -8.27 -0.67 -3.37
CA PHE A 41 -8.30 0.56 -2.59
C PHE A 41 -8.93 1.71 -3.37
N CYS A 42 -8.62 1.87 -4.66
CA CYS A 42 -9.25 2.86 -5.52
C CYS A 42 -10.77 2.66 -5.58
N ASN A 43 -11.24 1.41 -5.76
CA ASN A 43 -12.68 1.12 -5.77
C ASN A 43 -13.35 1.50 -4.45
N LYS A 44 -12.71 1.25 -3.30
CA LYS A 44 -13.23 1.65 -1.98
C LYS A 44 -13.21 3.16 -1.74
N LEU A 45 -12.39 3.90 -2.50
CA LEU A 45 -12.25 5.35 -2.44
C LEU A 45 -13.04 6.06 -3.54
N ASP A 46 -13.84 5.32 -4.31
CA ASP A 46 -14.60 5.86 -5.45
C ASP A 46 -13.68 6.62 -6.43
N LEU A 47 -12.53 6.02 -6.72
CA LEU A 47 -11.55 6.53 -7.68
C LEU A 47 -11.68 5.74 -8.99
N ASP A 48 -11.56 6.45 -10.10
CA ASP A 48 -11.76 5.89 -11.43
C ASP A 48 -10.52 5.17 -11.97
N LYS A 49 -10.64 4.65 -13.20
CA LYS A 49 -9.56 3.96 -13.90
C LYS A 49 -8.34 4.85 -14.12
N GLN A 50 -8.53 6.17 -14.29
CA GLN A 50 -7.42 7.10 -14.46
C GLN A 50 -6.55 7.15 -13.20
N ALA A 51 -7.17 7.24 -12.01
CA ALA A 51 -6.46 7.17 -10.74
C ALA A 51 -5.76 5.83 -10.51
N ILE A 52 -6.37 4.71 -10.94
CA ILE A 52 -5.74 3.37 -10.87
C ILE A 52 -4.46 3.35 -11.72
N MET A 53 -4.55 3.70 -13.00
CA MET A 53 -3.40 3.70 -13.91
C MET A 53 -2.29 4.63 -13.41
N GLN A 54 -2.65 5.82 -12.93
CA GLN A 54 -1.69 6.77 -12.37
C GLN A 54 -1.01 6.24 -11.10
N SER A 55 -1.75 5.55 -10.24
CA SER A 55 -1.20 4.91 -9.04
C SER A 55 -0.20 3.80 -9.40
N GLU A 56 -0.53 2.97 -10.40
CA GLU A 56 0.33 1.89 -10.88
C GLU A 56 1.64 2.43 -11.48
N GLU A 57 1.55 3.54 -12.23
CA GLU A 57 2.71 4.21 -12.80
C GLU A 57 3.64 4.76 -11.71
N ILE A 58 3.08 5.39 -10.67
CA ILE A 58 3.86 5.87 -9.52
C ILE A 58 4.54 4.71 -8.80
N VAL A 59 3.85 3.57 -8.62
CA VAL A 59 4.47 2.37 -8.03
C VAL A 59 5.61 1.86 -8.91
N ARG A 60 5.44 1.79 -10.23
CA ARG A 60 6.48 1.34 -11.16
C ARG A 60 7.73 2.21 -11.05
N LYS A 61 7.58 3.53 -11.15
CA LYS A 61 8.68 4.49 -10.97
C LYS A 61 9.34 4.36 -9.60
N SER A 62 8.57 4.13 -8.54
CA SER A 62 9.10 3.93 -7.18
C SER A 62 9.91 2.64 -7.02
N ILE A 63 9.59 1.60 -7.80
CA ILE A 63 10.35 0.35 -7.84
C ILE A 63 11.65 0.56 -8.62
N GLU A 64 11.57 1.17 -9.80
CA GLU A 64 12.73 1.48 -10.65
C GLU A 64 13.76 2.38 -9.93
N ALA A 65 13.28 3.35 -9.15
CA ALA A 65 14.12 4.22 -8.33
C ALA A 65 14.64 3.57 -7.03
N GLY A 66 14.31 2.30 -6.77
CA GLY A 66 14.77 1.57 -5.57
C GLY A 66 14.15 2.03 -4.24
N ILE A 67 13.18 2.94 -4.28
CA ILE A 67 12.57 3.54 -3.07
C ILE A 67 11.67 2.52 -2.36
N SER A 68 11.07 1.57 -3.08
CA SER A 68 10.12 0.61 -2.49
C SER A 68 10.76 -0.53 -1.69
N SER A 69 12.08 -0.70 -1.78
CA SER A 69 12.82 -1.81 -1.14
C SER A 69 12.72 -1.79 0.38
N GLY A 70 12.41 -2.95 0.97
CA GLY A 70 12.26 -3.13 2.43
C GLY A 70 10.99 -2.52 3.03
N LYS A 71 10.10 -1.95 2.21
CA LYS A 71 8.87 -1.29 2.67
C LYS A 71 7.66 -2.19 2.47
N GLY A 72 6.68 -2.07 3.37
CA GLY A 72 5.45 -2.83 3.27
C GLY A 72 4.67 -2.48 2.00
N PRO A 73 4.23 -3.46 1.19
CA PRO A 73 3.60 -3.21 -0.11
C PRO A 73 2.31 -2.38 -0.01
N THR A 74 1.56 -2.57 1.08
CA THR A 74 0.35 -1.80 1.38
C THR A 74 0.63 -0.31 1.59
N GLY A 75 1.74 0.03 2.24
CA GLY A 75 2.12 1.42 2.49
C GLY A 75 2.57 2.13 1.22
N VAL A 76 3.28 1.42 0.33
CA VAL A 76 3.67 1.94 -0.99
C VAL A 76 2.42 2.20 -1.83
N ALA A 77 1.51 1.22 -1.93
CA ALA A 77 0.25 1.38 -2.66
C ALA A 77 -0.58 2.55 -2.13
N ALA A 78 -0.73 2.67 -0.80
CA ALA A 78 -1.50 3.75 -0.18
C ALA A 78 -0.94 5.14 -0.51
N ALA A 79 0.39 5.31 -0.48
CA ALA A 79 1.02 6.58 -0.82
C ALA A 79 0.93 6.90 -2.31
N SER A 80 1.09 5.90 -3.19
CA SER A 80 0.90 6.07 -4.63
C SER A 80 -0.52 6.49 -4.98
N ILE A 81 -1.53 5.92 -4.31
CA ILE A 81 -2.94 6.32 -4.48
C ILE A 81 -3.17 7.76 -4.00
N TYR A 82 -2.59 8.15 -2.86
CA TYR A 82 -2.69 9.52 -2.38
C TYR A 82 -2.18 10.51 -3.43
N ILE A 83 -0.96 10.28 -3.93
CA ILE A 83 -0.34 11.11 -4.96
C ILE A 83 -1.19 11.12 -6.23
N ALA A 84 -1.58 9.95 -6.73
CA ALA A 84 -2.40 9.83 -7.93
C ALA A 84 -3.72 10.60 -7.80
N SER A 85 -4.39 10.49 -6.65
CA SER A 85 -5.67 11.17 -6.38
C SER A 85 -5.55 12.69 -6.50
N VAL A 86 -4.42 13.26 -6.05
CA VAL A 86 -4.14 14.69 -6.19
C VAL A 86 -3.87 15.04 -7.65
N LEU A 87 -3.04 14.25 -8.34
CA LEU A 87 -2.67 14.50 -9.74
C LEU A 87 -3.85 14.40 -10.71
N VAL A 88 -4.82 13.52 -10.44
CA VAL A 88 -6.03 13.38 -11.27
C VAL A 88 -7.16 14.34 -10.87
N GLY A 89 -6.90 15.27 -9.94
CA GLY A 89 -7.90 16.26 -9.49
C GLY A 89 -9.04 15.68 -8.65
N LYS A 90 -8.87 14.48 -8.07
CA LYS A 90 -9.85 13.79 -7.22
C LYS A 90 -9.24 13.47 -5.85
N PRO A 91 -8.82 14.49 -5.08
CA PRO A 91 -8.00 14.28 -3.89
C PRO A 91 -8.74 13.45 -2.84
N ARG A 92 -8.01 12.51 -2.23
CA ARG A 92 -8.43 11.77 -1.04
C ARG A 92 -7.50 12.10 0.12
N THR A 93 -8.07 12.27 1.30
CA THR A 93 -7.30 12.54 2.51
C THR A 93 -6.50 11.31 2.93
N GLN A 94 -5.38 11.54 3.62
CA GLN A 94 -4.58 10.44 4.18
C GLN A 94 -5.40 9.58 5.17
N LYS A 95 -6.37 10.20 5.87
CA LYS A 95 -7.30 9.51 6.77
C LYS A 95 -8.22 8.53 6.04
N GLU A 96 -8.81 8.94 4.91
CA GLU A 96 -9.65 8.05 4.09
C GLU A 96 -8.84 6.87 3.55
N ILE A 97 -7.63 7.15 3.05
CA ILE A 97 -6.74 6.12 2.52
C ILE A 97 -6.28 5.17 3.62
N ALA A 98 -5.94 5.69 4.81
CA ALA A 98 -5.58 4.89 5.98
C ALA A 98 -6.71 3.93 6.38
N LYS A 99 -7.96 4.40 6.34
CA LYS A 99 -9.15 3.59 6.66
C LYS A 99 -9.31 2.39 5.72
N VAL A 100 -9.07 2.56 4.41
CA VAL A 100 -9.24 1.46 3.43
C VAL A 100 -8.04 0.52 3.35
N SER A 101 -6.83 1.05 3.57
CA SER A 101 -5.57 0.30 3.44
C SER A 101 -5.13 -0.38 4.74
N GLY A 102 -5.60 0.09 5.89
CA GLY A 102 -5.22 -0.42 7.20
C GLY A 102 -3.81 -0.03 7.65
N VAL A 103 -3.16 0.90 6.94
CA VAL A 103 -1.92 1.55 7.41
C VAL A 103 -2.24 2.85 8.15
N THR A 104 -1.27 3.39 8.88
CA THR A 104 -1.45 4.66 9.60
C THR A 104 -1.26 5.85 8.66
N GLU A 105 -1.88 6.99 8.99
CA GLU A 105 -1.66 8.26 8.26
C GLU A 105 -0.17 8.65 8.24
N VAL A 106 0.55 8.42 9.34
CA VAL A 106 2.00 8.69 9.43
C VAL A 106 2.78 7.82 8.44
N THR A 107 2.39 6.56 8.27
CA THR A 107 2.98 5.68 7.25
C THR A 107 2.77 6.28 5.86
N ILE A 108 1.55 6.69 5.52
CA ILE A 108 1.21 7.28 4.22
C ILE A 108 2.04 8.56 4.01
N ARG A 109 2.07 9.46 4.99
CA ARG A 109 2.83 10.72 4.93
C ARG A 109 4.31 10.51 4.69
N ASN A 110 4.94 9.59 5.43
CA ASN A 110 6.37 9.32 5.28
C ASN A 110 6.69 8.72 3.91
N ARG A 111 5.83 7.81 3.42
CA ARG A 111 6.00 7.23 2.08
C ARG A 111 5.78 8.26 0.98
N TYR A 112 4.73 9.07 1.11
CA TYR A 112 4.42 10.19 0.21
C TYR A 112 5.63 11.10 0.02
N LYS A 113 6.21 11.61 1.11
CA LYS A 113 7.35 12.54 1.07
C LYS A 113 8.58 11.96 0.36
N GLU A 114 8.83 10.67 0.55
CA GLU A 114 9.96 10.02 -0.11
C GLU A 114 9.69 9.80 -1.60
N ILE A 115 8.48 9.40 -1.98
CA ILE A 115 8.12 9.20 -3.39
C ILE A 115 8.09 10.54 -4.12
N SER A 116 7.49 11.58 -3.53
CA SER A 116 7.39 12.90 -4.16
C SER A 116 8.77 13.54 -4.38
N LYS A 117 9.67 13.42 -3.40
CA LYS A 117 11.04 13.96 -3.48
C LYS A 117 11.86 13.32 -4.60
N VAL A 118 11.72 12.02 -4.83
CA VAL A 118 12.55 11.31 -5.82
C VAL A 118 11.94 11.39 -7.22
N LEU A 119 10.61 11.41 -7.32
CA LEU A 119 9.92 11.44 -8.61
C LEU A 119 9.66 12.87 -9.13
N ASN A 120 10.09 13.91 -8.42
CA ASN A 120 9.91 15.33 -8.77
C ASN A 120 8.48 15.62 -9.28
N ILE A 121 7.48 15.16 -8.53
CA ILE A 121 6.10 15.22 -8.97
C ILE A 121 5.62 16.68 -8.96
N PRO A 122 5.26 17.27 -10.11
CA PRO A 122 4.85 18.68 -10.18
C PRO A 122 3.56 18.91 -9.39
N GLY A 123 3.48 20.02 -8.64
CA GLY A 123 2.27 20.44 -7.90
C GLY A 123 2.10 19.86 -6.49
N LEU A 124 3.13 19.25 -5.91
CA LEU A 124 3.12 18.64 -4.57
C LEU A 124 4.30 19.10 -3.67
N GLU A 125 4.84 20.30 -3.92
CA GLU A 125 5.88 20.93 -3.07
C GLU A 125 5.35 21.36 -1.68
#